data_AF-A0A8J2KY13-F1
#
_entry.id   AF-A0A8J2KY13-F1
#
_cell.length_a   1.000
_cell.length_b   1.000
_cell.length_c   1.000
_cell.angle_alpha   90.00
_cell.angle_beta   90.00
_cell.angle_gamma   90.00
#
_symmetry.space_group_name_H-M   'P 1'
#
loop_
_entity.id
_entity.type
_entity.pdbx_description
1 polymer ?
#
loop_
_entity_poly.entity_id
_entity_poly.type
_entity_poly.pdbx_seq_one_letter_code
_entity_poly.pdbx_strand_id
1 'polypeptide(L)'
;MDHDVFSNVPLMVQHLRNLTDLPHYIGGQLNPHSPAVRAIDDKWFTPWELYPEDYYPPYVDGPCYFLSGAVVPLIYGAALKEKLFHFEDIFITGLIPRDHLHLPVQNVSRSHIYQTERLVTNVKDLVTIHPTSPQKMYEYYNLTVNP
;
A
#
# COMPACT_ATOMS: atom_id res chain seq x y z
N MET A 1 -6.75 -3.98 2.18
CA MET A 1 -7.29 -2.62 2.43
C MET A 1 -7.89 -2.64 3.81
N ASP A 2 -7.59 -1.61 4.58
CA ASP A 2 -8.08 -1.49 5.94
C ASP A 2 -9.55 -1.07 5.98
N HIS A 3 -10.20 -1.30 7.11
CA HIS A 3 -11.63 -1.04 7.30
C HIS A 3 -11.96 0.45 7.47
N ASP A 4 -10.95 1.29 7.68
CA ASP A 4 -11.00 2.73 7.86
C ASP A 4 -10.42 3.47 6.65
N VAL A 5 -10.63 2.92 5.44
CA VAL A 5 -10.16 3.50 4.17
C VAL A 5 -11.34 3.80 3.25
N PHE A 6 -11.52 5.06 2.84
CA PHE A 6 -12.43 5.40 1.74
C PHE A 6 -11.74 5.18 0.40
N SER A 7 -12.37 4.44 -0.53
CA SER A 7 -11.81 4.17 -1.87
C SER A 7 -12.62 4.83 -2.98
N ASN A 8 -11.97 5.69 -3.77
CA ASN A 8 -12.53 6.29 -4.98
C ASN A 8 -12.38 5.30 -6.15
N VAL A 9 -13.28 4.32 -6.21
CA VAL A 9 -13.26 3.22 -7.19
C VAL A 9 -13.23 3.72 -8.66
N PRO A 10 -14.01 4.76 -9.07
CA PRO A 10 -13.93 5.27 -10.45
C PRO A 10 -12.54 5.77 -10.83
N LEU A 11 -11.91 6.57 -9.97
CA LEU A 11 -10.55 7.09 -10.22
C LEU A 11 -9.51 5.97 -10.20
N MET A 12 -9.67 5.01 -9.28
CA MET A 12 -8.84 3.81 -9.20
C MET A 12 -8.86 3.01 -10.51
N VAL A 13 -10.05 2.73 -11.05
CA VAL A 13 -10.21 2.02 -12.32
C VAL A 13 -9.61 2.82 -13.48
N GLN A 14 -9.78 4.15 -13.50
CA GLN A 14 -9.16 5.01 -14.50
C GLN A 14 -7.64 4.93 -14.44
N HIS A 15 -7.05 4.96 -13.24
CA HIS A 15 -5.60 4.82 -13.06
C HIS A 15 -5.10 3.47 -13.56
N LEU A 16 -5.73 2.38 -13.13
CA LEU A 16 -5.32 1.02 -13.47
C LEU A 16 -5.41 0.75 -14.99
N ARG A 17 -6.38 1.33 -15.69
CA ARG A 17 -6.50 1.21 -17.16
C ARG A 17 -5.36 1.84 -17.95
N ASN A 18 -4.63 2.79 -17.35
CA ASN A 18 -3.53 3.50 -18.00
C ASN A 18 -2.16 2.83 -17.75
N LEU A 19 -2.11 1.75 -16.97
CA LEU A 19 -0.87 1.02 -16.70
C LEU A 19 -0.47 0.18 -17.91
N THR A 20 0.82 0.18 -18.24
CA THR A 20 1.38 -0.50 -19.42
C THR A 20 1.98 -1.89 -19.13
N ASP A 21 2.31 -2.20 -17.87
CA ASP A 21 2.88 -3.49 -17.44
C ASP A 21 1.94 -4.22 -16.47
N LEU A 22 0.72 -4.51 -16.95
CA LEU A 22 -0.35 -5.12 -16.17
C LEU A 22 -0.15 -6.58 -15.73
N PRO A 23 0.74 -7.42 -16.31
CA PRO A 23 0.92 -8.77 -15.78
C PRO A 23 1.69 -8.83 -14.45
N HIS A 24 2.63 -7.91 -14.24
CA HIS A 24 3.58 -7.96 -13.11
C HIS A 24 3.57 -6.70 -12.23
N TYR A 25 2.40 -6.09 -12.07
CA TYR A 25 2.28 -4.84 -11.34
C TYR A 25 2.17 -5.07 -9.83
N ILE A 26 3.01 -4.37 -9.08
CA ILE A 26 2.88 -4.12 -7.65
C ILE A 26 3.00 -2.60 -7.51
N GLY A 27 1.96 -1.93 -6.99
CA GLY A 27 2.03 -0.49 -6.87
C GLY A 27 1.08 0.11 -5.86
N GLY A 28 1.37 1.35 -5.49
CA GLY A 28 0.68 2.08 -4.43
C GLY A 28 1.53 3.26 -3.98
N GLN A 29 1.31 3.70 -2.74
CA GLN A 29 2.09 4.76 -2.14
C GLN A 29 3.48 4.23 -1.77
N LEU A 30 4.50 4.56 -2.56
CA LEU A 30 5.84 4.00 -2.38
C LEU A 30 6.56 4.61 -1.18
N ASN A 31 7.08 3.75 -0.31
CA ASN A 31 8.07 4.06 0.71
C ASN A 31 9.44 3.56 0.26
N PRO A 32 10.30 4.42 -0.29
CA PRO A 32 11.56 3.97 -0.88
C PRO A 32 12.65 3.69 0.17
N HIS A 33 12.52 4.21 1.40
CA HIS A 33 13.60 4.21 2.38
C HIS A 33 13.11 4.35 3.83
N SER A 34 12.18 3.49 4.24
CA SER A 34 11.70 3.48 5.64
C SER A 34 12.69 2.76 6.56
N PRO A 35 13.04 3.34 7.72
CA PRO A 35 13.91 2.69 8.69
C PRO A 35 13.17 1.56 9.43
N ALA A 36 13.89 0.50 9.77
CA ALA A 36 13.40 -0.50 10.71
C ALA A 36 13.46 0.08 12.14
N VAL A 37 12.29 0.32 12.73
CA VAL A 37 12.20 1.00 14.03
C VAL A 37 12.72 0.09 15.14
N ARG A 38 13.67 0.57 15.95
CA ARG A 38 14.33 -0.22 17.01
C ARG A 38 13.87 0.13 18.44
N ALA A 39 13.01 1.14 18.59
CA ALA A 39 12.44 1.51 19.87
C ALA A 39 11.36 0.50 20.30
N ILE A 40 11.54 -0.16 21.44
CA ILE A 40 10.70 -1.29 21.91
C ILE A 40 9.25 -0.87 22.22
N ASP A 41 9.04 0.40 22.58
CA ASP A 41 7.75 0.99 22.90
C ASP A 41 7.02 1.59 21.69
N ASP A 42 7.64 1.56 20.51
CA ASP A 42 7.01 1.98 19.27
C ASP A 42 6.13 0.86 18.70
N LYS A 43 4.93 1.22 18.22
CA LYS A 43 4.03 0.27 17.55
C LYS A 43 4.64 -0.35 16.29
N TRP A 44 5.67 0.29 15.72
CA TRP A 44 6.41 -0.16 14.54
C TRP A 44 7.71 -0.91 14.88
N PHE A 45 7.94 -1.24 16.16
CA PHE A 45 9.15 -1.92 16.63
C PHE A 45 9.46 -3.20 15.84
N THR A 46 10.69 -3.31 15.36
CA THR A 46 11.23 -4.47 14.66
C THR A 46 12.52 -4.95 15.32
N PRO A 47 12.55 -6.17 15.89
CA PRO A 47 13.74 -6.76 16.47
C PRO A 47 14.84 -7.02 15.42
N TRP A 48 16.11 -6.96 15.83
CA TRP A 48 17.25 -7.28 14.97
C TRP A 48 17.25 -8.75 14.51
N GLU A 49 16.78 -9.65 15.37
CA GLU A 49 16.67 -11.08 15.09
C GLU A 49 15.57 -11.37 14.05
N LEU A 50 14.61 -10.45 13.92
CA LEU A 50 13.57 -10.55 12.91
C LEU A 50 14.03 -9.94 11.59
N TYR A 51 14.64 -8.75 11.63
CA TYR A 51 15.14 -8.05 10.45
C TYR A 51 16.46 -7.32 10.76
N PRO A 52 17.61 -7.80 10.22
CA PRO A 52 18.93 -7.33 10.60
C PRO A 52 19.39 -6.06 9.88
N GLU A 53 18.68 -5.58 8.85
CA GLU A 53 19.06 -4.39 8.09
C GLU A 53 18.47 -3.11 8.69
N ASP A 54 19.13 -1.98 8.50
CA ASP A 54 18.68 -0.68 9.05
C ASP A 54 17.41 -0.14 8.37
N TYR A 55 17.17 -0.51 7.10
CA TYR A 55 16.08 -0.01 6.28
C TYR A 55 15.35 -1.16 5.61
N TYR A 56 14.02 -1.04 5.51
CA TYR A 56 13.22 -1.95 4.71
C TYR A 56 13.52 -1.78 3.21
N PRO A 57 13.29 -2.82 2.39
CA PRO A 57 13.26 -2.61 0.95
C PRO A 57 12.12 -1.66 0.57
N PRO A 58 12.14 -1.08 -0.64
CA PRO A 58 11.00 -0.34 -1.15
C PRO A 58 9.72 -1.17 -1.08
N TYR A 59 8.66 -0.62 -0.48
CA TYR A 59 7.35 -1.25 -0.32
C TYR A 59 6.25 -0.19 -0.51
N VAL A 60 4.99 -0.61 -0.61
CA VAL A 60 3.84 0.31 -0.69
C VAL A 60 2.97 0.22 0.54
N ASP A 61 2.43 1.34 1.01
CA ASP A 61 1.67 1.41 2.27
C ASP A 61 0.42 0.52 2.31
N GLY A 62 0.17 -0.07 3.49
CA GLY A 62 -0.96 -0.97 3.78
C GLY A 62 -2.40 -0.48 3.52
N PRO A 63 -2.77 0.83 3.66
CA PRO A 63 -4.14 1.26 3.43
C PRO A 63 -4.68 0.85 2.05
N CYS A 64 -3.84 0.93 1.02
CA CYS A 64 -4.15 0.38 -0.30
C CYS A 64 -2.91 0.17 -1.16
N TYR A 65 -2.82 -1.03 -1.73
CA TYR A 65 -1.89 -1.36 -2.81
C TYR A 65 -2.60 -2.19 -3.88
N PHE A 66 -2.06 -2.14 -5.08
CA PHE A 66 -2.56 -2.80 -6.27
C PHE A 66 -1.62 -3.91 -6.66
N LEU A 67 -2.18 -5.09 -6.89
CA LEU A 67 -1.46 -6.26 -7.39
C LEU A 67 -2.14 -6.73 -8.68
N SER A 68 -1.33 -7.01 -9.69
CA SER A 68 -1.80 -7.78 -10.84
C SER A 68 -2.25 -9.16 -10.39
N GLY A 69 -3.35 -9.65 -10.94
CA GLY A 69 -3.86 -10.99 -10.62
C GLY A 69 -2.83 -12.11 -10.85
N ALA A 70 -1.94 -11.94 -11.84
CA ALA A 70 -0.86 -12.90 -12.12
C ALA A 70 0.28 -12.87 -11.09
N VAL A 71 0.46 -11.78 -10.34
CA VAL A 71 1.47 -11.67 -9.27
C VAL A 71 1.02 -12.37 -7.99
N VAL A 72 -0.29 -12.39 -7.71
CA VAL A 72 -0.86 -13.01 -6.49
C VAL A 72 -0.39 -14.45 -6.25
N PRO A 73 -0.48 -15.40 -7.21
CA PRO A 73 0.00 -16.77 -6.99
C PRO A 73 1.52 -16.86 -6.81
N LEU A 74 2.30 -15.94 -7.41
CA LEU A 74 3.76 -15.89 -7.24
C LEU A 74 4.13 -15.46 -5.82
N ILE A 75 3.49 -14.38 -5.33
CA ILE A 75 3.63 -13.92 -3.94
C ILE A 75 3.25 -15.04 -2.98
N TYR A 76 2.11 -15.70 -3.20
CA TYR A 76 1.66 -16.80 -2.35
C TYR A 76 2.68 -17.94 -2.27
N GLY A 77 3.19 -18.41 -3.41
CA GLY A 77 4.17 -19.48 -3.46
C GLY A 77 5.51 -19.14 -2.82
N ALA A 78 5.93 -17.88 -2.90
CA ALA A 78 7.13 -17.37 -2.23
C ALA A 78 6.92 -17.18 -0.72
N ALA A 79 5.77 -16.64 -0.31
CA ALA A 79 5.42 -16.41 1.09
C ALA A 79 5.39 -17.69 1.93
N LEU A 80 5.07 -18.83 1.32
CA LEU A 80 5.14 -20.14 1.99
C LEU A 80 6.57 -20.61 2.33
N LYS A 81 7.60 -19.98 1.73
CA LYS A 81 9.01 -20.33 1.92
C LYS A 81 9.78 -19.27 2.70
N GLU A 82 9.25 -18.06 2.77
CA GLU A 82 9.87 -16.92 3.46
C GLU A 82 9.55 -16.96 4.96
N LYS A 83 10.47 -16.41 5.78
CA LYS A 83 10.20 -16.22 7.20
C LYS A 83 9.10 -15.17 7.35
N LEU A 84 8.04 -15.50 8.10
CA LEU A 84 6.96 -14.55 8.33
C LEU A 84 7.48 -13.25 8.96
N PHE A 85 7.01 -12.14 8.40
CA PHE A 85 7.25 -10.79 8.89
C PHE A 85 5.93 -10.15 9.31
N HIS A 86 5.97 -9.33 10.35
CA HIS A 86 4.77 -8.91 11.09
C HIS A 86 4.03 -7.73 10.45
N PHE A 87 4.69 -6.94 9.60
CA PHE A 87 4.06 -5.91 8.78
C PHE A 87 3.71 -6.50 7.42
N GLU A 88 2.42 -6.56 7.09
CA GLU A 88 1.94 -7.29 5.90
C GLU A 88 2.32 -6.56 4.63
N ASP A 89 2.31 -5.23 4.64
CA ASP A 89 2.64 -4.37 3.51
C ASP A 89 4.12 -4.50 3.14
N ILE A 90 5.02 -4.42 4.12
CA ILE A 90 6.45 -4.66 3.96
C ILE A 90 6.70 -6.10 3.51
N PHE A 91 6.00 -7.09 4.09
CA PHE A 91 6.16 -8.50 3.73
C PHE A 91 5.75 -8.78 2.28
N ILE A 92 4.51 -8.45 1.93
CA ILE A 92 3.88 -8.78 0.64
C ILE A 92 4.44 -7.94 -0.50
N THR A 93 4.72 -6.66 -0.26
CA THR A 93 5.09 -5.72 -1.33
C THR A 93 6.55 -5.32 -1.33
N GLY A 94 7.30 -5.58 -0.26
CA GLY A 94 8.73 -5.29 -0.17
C GLY A 94 9.60 -6.55 -0.17
N LEU A 95 9.51 -7.35 0.89
CA LEU A 95 10.39 -8.51 1.12
C LEU A 95 10.18 -9.59 0.06
N ILE A 96 8.94 -10.05 -0.15
CA ILE A 96 8.66 -11.10 -1.14
C ILE A 96 9.09 -10.70 -2.57
N PRO A 97 8.75 -9.48 -3.07
CA PRO A 97 9.20 -9.04 -4.37
C PRO A 97 10.71 -8.89 -4.47
N ARG A 98 11.40 -8.38 -3.44
CA ARG A 98 12.86 -8.24 -3.42
C ARG A 98 13.55 -9.61 -3.47
N ASP A 99 13.16 -10.50 -2.57
CA ASP A 99 13.95 -11.69 -2.23
C ASP A 99 13.64 -12.90 -3.13
N HIS A 100 12.42 -12.99 -3.67
CA HIS A 100 11.98 -14.17 -4.43
C HIS A 100 11.59 -13.89 -5.88
N LEU A 101 11.02 -12.72 -6.17
CA LEU A 101 10.38 -12.46 -7.46
C LEU A 101 11.16 -11.48 -8.35
N HIS A 102 12.03 -10.67 -7.75
CA HIS A 102 12.76 -9.57 -8.40
C HIS A 102 11.85 -8.62 -9.18
N LEU A 103 10.65 -8.37 -8.64
CA LEU A 103 9.66 -7.48 -9.24
C LEU A 103 9.81 -6.06 -8.69
N PRO A 104 9.79 -5.02 -9.55
CA PRO A 104 9.83 -3.64 -9.09
C PRO A 104 8.51 -3.24 -8.44
N VAL A 105 8.61 -2.44 -7.37
CA VAL A 105 7.46 -1.80 -6.73
C VAL A 105 7.30 -0.40 -7.29
N GLN A 106 6.11 -0.10 -7.80
CA GLN A 106 5.85 1.12 -8.55
C GLN A 106 5.09 2.15 -7.72
N ASN A 107 5.59 3.38 -7.73
CA ASN A 107 4.87 4.50 -7.12
C ASN A 107 3.68 4.89 -7.99
N VAL A 108 2.50 4.95 -7.40
CA VAL A 108 1.33 5.53 -8.04
C VAL A 108 1.31 7.01 -7.69
N SER A 109 1.68 7.86 -8.64
CA SER A 109 1.51 9.30 -8.43
C SER A 109 0.01 9.58 -8.20
N ARG A 110 -0.32 10.11 -7.01
CA ARG A 110 -1.69 10.35 -6.49
C ARG A 110 -2.36 9.16 -5.79
N SER A 111 -1.61 8.11 -5.39
CA SER A 111 -2.11 7.05 -4.49
C SER A 111 -2.17 7.49 -3.04
N HIS A 112 -2.94 8.53 -2.77
CA HIS A 112 -3.30 9.01 -1.43
C HIS A 112 -2.34 10.02 -0.84
N ILE A 113 -2.91 10.78 0.07
CA ILE A 113 -2.18 11.52 1.07
C ILE A 113 -2.59 10.91 2.42
N TYR A 114 -1.62 10.49 3.23
CA TYR A 114 -1.80 10.42 4.68
C TYR A 114 -2.04 11.85 5.16
N GLN A 115 -3.30 12.26 5.15
CA GLN A 115 -3.69 13.52 5.75
C GLN A 115 -4.78 13.20 6.74
N THR A 116 -4.43 13.42 8.02
CA THR A 116 -5.39 13.87 9.02
C THR A 116 -6.40 14.77 8.32
N GLU A 117 -7.69 14.55 8.55
CA GLU A 117 -8.87 15.10 7.83
C GLU A 117 -8.80 16.59 7.39
N ARG A 118 -7.86 17.37 7.95
CA ARG A 118 -7.61 18.80 7.77
C ARG A 118 -7.13 19.26 6.40
N LEU A 119 -6.68 18.39 5.51
CA LEU A 119 -5.95 18.84 4.31
C LEU A 119 -6.51 18.28 2.98
N VAL A 120 -7.66 17.59 3.02
CA VAL A 120 -8.37 17.16 1.82
C VAL A 120 -9.00 18.39 1.13
N THR A 121 -8.30 18.97 0.17
CA THR A 121 -8.81 20.11 -0.62
C THR A 121 -9.77 19.67 -1.73
N ASN A 122 -9.60 18.45 -2.26
CA ASN A 122 -10.52 17.86 -3.25
C ASN A 122 -10.52 16.32 -3.20
N VAL A 123 -11.60 15.74 -2.67
CA VAL A 123 -11.80 14.28 -2.57
C VAL A 123 -11.73 13.59 -3.95
N LYS A 124 -12.12 14.29 -5.02
CA LYS A 124 -12.20 13.74 -6.39
C LYS A 124 -10.82 13.40 -6.98
N ASP A 125 -9.74 13.94 -6.41
CA ASP A 125 -8.37 13.77 -6.90
C ASP A 125 -7.59 12.65 -6.19
N LEU A 126 -8.19 11.99 -5.20
CA LEU A 126 -7.55 11.00 -4.35
C LEU A 126 -8.11 9.60 -4.59
N VAL A 127 -7.21 8.62 -4.74
CA VAL A 127 -7.58 7.20 -4.97
C VAL A 127 -8.12 6.55 -3.69
N THR A 128 -7.51 6.81 -2.54
CA THR A 128 -8.10 6.50 -1.23
C THR A 128 -7.74 7.56 -0.20
N ILE A 129 -8.44 7.51 0.95
CA ILE A 129 -8.28 8.42 2.09
C ILE A 129 -8.26 7.56 3.36
N HIS A 130 -7.24 7.73 4.21
CA HIS A 130 -7.05 6.98 5.45
C HIS A 130 -6.46 7.89 6.55
N PRO A 131 -6.93 7.77 7.82
CA PRO A 131 -8.10 7.00 8.24
C PRO A 131 -9.40 7.73 7.91
N THR A 132 -10.50 6.98 7.73
CA THR A 132 -11.82 7.52 7.40
C THR A 132 -12.91 6.79 8.18
N SER A 133 -13.78 7.52 8.88
CA SER A 133 -14.95 6.95 9.56
C SER A 133 -16.06 6.54 8.58
N PRO A 134 -16.97 5.61 8.96
CA PRO A 134 -18.08 5.22 8.08
C PRO A 134 -18.94 6.38 7.59
N GLN A 135 -19.19 7.39 8.43
CA GLN A 135 -19.92 8.60 8.06
C GLN A 135 -19.18 9.39 6.98
N LYS A 136 -17.86 9.57 7.14
CA LYS A 136 -17.03 10.24 6.15
C LYS A 136 -16.91 9.46 4.85
N MET A 137 -16.86 8.13 4.90
CA MET A 137 -16.90 7.31 3.68
C MET A 137 -18.16 7.58 2.86
N TYR A 138 -19.32 7.72 3.51
CA TYR A 138 -20.58 8.04 2.83
C TYR A 138 -20.58 9.47 2.26
N GLU A 139 -20.06 10.45 3.00
CA GLU A 139 -19.89 11.83 2.51
C GLU A 139 -19.00 11.87 1.26
N TYR A 140 -17.83 11.23 1.33
CA TYR A 140 -16.86 11.16 0.23
C TYR A 140 -17.42 10.40 -0.97
N TYR A 141 -18.18 9.33 -0.75
CA TYR A 141 -18.89 8.63 -1.82
C TYR A 141 -19.82 9.58 -2.57
N ASN A 142 -20.67 10.32 -1.87
CA ASN A 142 -21.61 11.26 -2.51
C ASN A 142 -20.88 12.35 -3.31
N LEU A 143 -19.75 12.85 -2.81
CA LEU A 143 -18.93 13.84 -3.52
C LEU A 143 -18.22 13.30 -4.76
N THR A 144 -18.01 11.98 -4.84
CA THR A 144 -17.31 11.34 -5.96
C THR A 144 -18.25 10.82 -7.04
N VAL A 145 -19.48 10.42 -6.68
CA VAL A 145 -20.45 9.85 -7.65
C VAL A 145 -21.48 10.85 -8.21
N ASN A 146 -21.80 11.92 -7.49
CA ASN A 146 -22.77 12.93 -7.91
C ASN A 146 -22.05 14.27 -8.16
N PRO A 147 -21.58 14.54 -9.40
CA PRO A 147 -20.67 15.64 -9.69
C PRO A 147 -21.28 17.03 -9.53
#